data_AF-H8FN55-F1
#
_entry.id   AF-H8FN55-F1
#
_cell.length_a   1.000
_cell.length_b   1.000
_cell.length_c   1.000
_cell.angle_alpha   90.00
_cell.angle_beta   90.00
_cell.angle_gamma   90.00
#
_symmetry.space_group_name_H-M   'P 1'
#
loop_
_entity.id
_entity.type
_entity.pdbx_description
1 polymer ?
#
loop_
_entity_poly.entity_id
_entity_poly.type
_entity_poly.pdbx_seq_one_letter_code
_entity_poly.pdbx_strand_id
1 'polypeptide(L)'
;MPIDHAVAQAHFATYDPAAPISKAGPVWCGPIENCDVCSRPMASETYMIDGPSEASVNPRWGNLCVSCALKHSAVIGWGKAQLYKRLDSTWHLIAGGPPPEEDYSF
;
A
#
# COMPACT_ATOMS: atom_id res chain seq x y z
N MET A 1 2.64 -4.95 -21.76
CA MET A 1 3.75 -4.00 -21.48
C MET A 1 3.97 -3.98 -19.97
N PRO A 2 5.23 -3.89 -19.48
CA PRO A 2 5.46 -3.63 -18.07
C PRO A 2 4.80 -2.30 -17.69
N ILE A 3 4.14 -2.25 -16.54
CA ILE A 3 3.61 -1.00 -15.98
C ILE A 3 4.80 -0.11 -15.62
N ASP A 4 4.80 1.11 -16.15
CA ASP A 4 5.81 2.12 -15.80
C ASP A 4 5.70 2.46 -14.30
N HIS A 5 6.83 2.38 -13.61
CA HIS A 5 6.92 2.68 -12.18
C HIS A 5 6.51 4.12 -11.86
N ALA A 6 6.85 5.10 -12.71
CA ALA A 6 6.47 6.49 -12.50
C ALA A 6 4.95 6.70 -12.63
N VAL A 7 4.31 6.00 -13.57
CA VAL A 7 2.84 6.03 -13.72
C VAL A 7 2.18 5.41 -12.49
N ALA A 8 2.69 4.28 -12.02
CA ALA A 8 2.17 3.64 -10.82
C ALA A 8 2.38 4.49 -9.56
N GLN A 9 3.55 5.12 -9.43
CA GLN A 9 3.86 6.07 -8.36
C GLN A 9 2.86 7.24 -8.34
N ALA A 10 2.57 7.83 -9.52
CA ALA A 10 1.61 8.91 -9.64
C ALA A 10 0.19 8.49 -9.27
N HIS A 11 -0.22 7.25 -9.65
CA HIS A 11 -1.52 6.69 -9.26
C HIS A 11 -1.66 6.60 -7.74
N PHE A 12 -0.70 6.02 -7.02
CA PHE A 12 -0.82 5.89 -5.57
C PHE A 12 -0.63 7.22 -4.82
N ALA A 13 0.11 8.17 -5.40
CA ALA A 13 0.23 9.52 -4.86
C ALA A 13 -1.12 10.26 -4.78
N THR A 14 -2.15 9.89 -5.57
CA THR A 14 -3.46 10.53 -5.47
C THR A 14 -4.21 10.20 -4.18
N TYR A 15 -3.80 9.14 -3.47
CA TYR A 15 -4.33 8.76 -2.16
C TYR A 15 -3.53 9.37 -1.00
N ASP A 16 -2.38 9.99 -1.29
CA ASP A 16 -1.52 10.59 -0.28
C ASP A 16 -2.17 11.88 0.24
N PRO A 17 -2.50 11.96 1.54
CA PRO A 17 -3.14 13.15 2.09
C PRO A 17 -2.22 14.37 1.98
N ALA A 18 -2.79 15.52 1.66
CA ALA A 18 -2.05 16.79 1.66
C ALA A 18 -1.59 17.20 3.08
N ALA A 19 -2.32 16.75 4.11
CA ALA A 19 -1.95 16.97 5.50
C ALA A 19 -0.83 16.02 5.93
N PRO A 20 0.10 16.46 6.81
CA PRO A 20 1.14 15.60 7.34
C PRO A 20 0.55 14.35 7.99
N ILE A 21 1.13 13.20 7.68
CA ILE A 21 0.80 11.93 8.32
C ILE A 21 1.16 12.06 9.80
N SER A 22 0.19 11.81 10.68
CA SER A 22 0.47 11.84 12.11
C SER A 22 1.42 10.69 12.45
N LYS A 23 2.46 10.97 13.25
CA LYS A 23 3.37 9.92 13.76
C LYS A 23 2.66 8.89 14.66
N ALA A 24 1.41 9.18 15.07
CA ALA A 24 0.58 8.32 15.91
C ALA A 24 -0.31 7.34 15.11
N GLY A 25 -0.30 7.40 13.77
CA GLY A 25 -1.07 6.48 12.93
C GLY A 25 -0.52 5.05 12.94
N PRO A 26 -1.29 4.07 12.42
CA PRO A 26 -0.86 2.68 12.35
C PRO A 26 0.43 2.53 11.55
N VAL A 27 1.41 1.84 12.13
CA VAL A 27 2.70 1.52 11.50
C VAL A 27 2.73 0.04 11.16
N TRP A 28 3.20 -0.30 9.97
CA TRP A 28 3.44 -1.69 9.61
C TRP A 28 4.46 -2.33 10.55
N CYS A 29 4.18 -3.55 11.01
CA CYS A 29 5.12 -4.31 11.83
C CYS A 29 5.95 -5.26 10.97
N GLY A 30 7.28 -5.18 11.12
CA GLY A 30 8.22 -6.11 10.49
C GLY A 30 9.03 -5.50 9.33
N PRO A 31 10.15 -6.15 8.96
CA PRO A 31 10.98 -5.73 7.85
C PRO A 31 10.29 -6.03 6.52
N ILE A 32 10.43 -5.12 5.56
CA ILE A 32 10.04 -5.34 4.16
C ILE A 32 11.28 -5.06 3.31
N GLU A 33 11.97 -6.12 2.90
CA GLU A 33 13.19 -6.00 2.12
C GLU A 33 12.89 -5.86 0.62
N ASN A 34 12.01 -6.72 0.12
CA ASN A 34 11.68 -6.84 -1.30
C ASN A 34 10.16 -6.93 -1.51
N CYS A 35 9.71 -6.59 -2.72
CA CYS A 35 8.32 -6.82 -3.13
C CYS A 35 8.05 -8.32 -3.29
N ASP A 36 6.93 -8.79 -2.72
CA ASP A 36 6.59 -10.23 -2.72
C ASP A 36 6.30 -10.82 -4.11
N VAL A 37 6.06 -9.98 -5.12
CA VAL A 37 5.72 -10.41 -6.49
C VAL A 37 6.92 -10.37 -7.43
N CYS A 38 7.68 -9.28 -7.43
CA CYS A 38 8.77 -9.07 -8.39
C CYS A 38 10.16 -9.07 -7.75
N SER A 39 10.25 -9.27 -6.43
CA SER A 39 11.48 -9.28 -5.64
C SER A 39 12.34 -8.03 -5.74
N ARG A 40 11.81 -6.92 -6.27
CA ARG A 40 12.55 -5.65 -6.30
C ARG A 40 12.79 -5.12 -4.88
N PRO A 41 13.92 -4.47 -4.60
CA PRO A 41 14.16 -3.86 -3.30
C PRO A 41 13.14 -2.78 -2.96
N MET A 42 12.61 -2.82 -1.74
CA MET A 42 11.67 -1.84 -1.19
C MET A 42 12.39 -0.68 -0.48
N ALA A 43 13.71 -0.80 -0.30
CA ALA A 43 14.56 0.19 0.35
C ALA A 43 14.69 1.52 -0.41
N SER A 44 14.15 1.66 -1.62
CA SER A 44 14.06 2.94 -2.34
C SER A 44 12.62 3.32 -2.70
N GLU A 45 11.63 2.52 -2.32
CA GLU A 45 10.23 2.80 -2.61
C GLU A 45 9.68 3.86 -1.65
N THR A 46 8.83 4.75 -2.19
CA THR A 46 8.12 5.76 -1.40
C THR A 46 6.84 5.20 -0.80
N TYR A 47 6.18 4.30 -1.55
CA TYR A 47 4.92 3.66 -1.17
C TYR A 47 5.07 2.15 -1.14
N MET A 48 4.32 1.53 -0.22
CA MET A 48 4.11 0.09 -0.13
C MET A 48 2.61 -0.15 -0.07
N ILE A 49 2.13 -1.15 -0.82
CA ILE A 49 0.74 -1.55 -0.77
C ILE A 49 0.67 -2.93 -0.14
N ASP A 50 -0.05 -3.08 0.96
CA ASP A 50 -0.46 -4.38 1.46
C ASP A 50 -1.78 -4.75 0.79
N GLY A 51 -1.77 -5.81 -0.01
CA GLY A 51 -2.95 -6.18 -0.79
C GLY A 51 -2.77 -7.44 -1.64
N PRO A 52 -3.80 -7.80 -2.43
CA PRO A 52 -3.80 -8.96 -3.32
C PRO A 52 -2.60 -8.99 -4.28
N SER A 53 -1.78 -10.01 -4.18
CA SER A 53 -0.59 -10.22 -5.02
C SER A 53 -0.89 -10.88 -6.38
N GLU A 54 -2.11 -11.35 -6.57
CA GLU A 54 -2.56 -12.08 -7.76
C GLU A 54 -4.05 -11.86 -8.03
N ALA A 55 -4.49 -12.11 -9.26
CA ALA A 55 -5.91 -12.03 -9.63
C ALA A 55 -6.55 -13.42 -9.52
N SER A 56 -7.08 -13.75 -8.35
CA SER A 56 -7.81 -15.00 -8.10
C SER A 56 -9.00 -14.77 -7.17
N VAL A 57 -9.87 -15.76 -7.01
CA VAL A 57 -11.06 -15.68 -6.13
C VAL A 57 -10.67 -15.54 -4.65
N ASN A 58 -9.52 -16.12 -4.27
CA ASN A 58 -8.95 -16.05 -2.92
C ASN A 58 -7.47 -15.67 -3.04
N PRO A 59 -7.17 -14.39 -3.33
CA PRO A 59 -5.81 -13.98 -3.62
C PRO A 59 -4.97 -13.97 -2.35
N ARG A 60 -3.72 -14.42 -2.48
CA ARG A 60 -2.73 -14.22 -1.42
C ARG A 60 -2.40 -12.73 -1.30
N TRP A 61 -2.36 -12.24 -0.07
CA TRP A 61 -1.91 -10.89 0.23
C TRP A 61 -0.38 -10.84 0.32
N GLY A 62 0.18 -9.66 0.10
CA GLY A 62 1.61 -9.41 0.26
C GLY A 62 1.94 -7.92 0.22
N ASN A 63 3.20 -7.61 0.49
CA ASN A 63 3.76 -6.27 0.46
C ASN A 63 4.28 -5.96 -0.96
N LEU A 64 3.56 -5.10 -1.65
CA LEU A 64 3.74 -4.84 -3.07
C LEU A 64 4.40 -3.48 -3.31
N CYS A 65 5.30 -3.43 -4.30
CA CYS A 65 5.71 -2.17 -4.90
C CYS A 65 4.58 -1.57 -5.75
N VAL A 66 4.66 -0.29 -6.08
CA VAL A 66 3.64 0.42 -6.86
C VAL A 66 3.34 -0.23 -8.20
N SER A 67 4.35 -0.75 -8.93
CA SER A 67 4.12 -1.39 -10.23
C SER A 67 3.30 -2.68 -10.12
N CYS A 68 3.59 -3.52 -9.12
CA CYS A 68 2.84 -4.75 -8.87
C CYS A 68 1.45 -4.44 -8.31
N ALA A 69 1.35 -3.45 -7.42
CA ALA A 69 0.09 -3.01 -6.85
C ALA A 69 -0.84 -2.43 -7.92
N LEU A 70 -0.35 -1.65 -8.89
CA LEU A 70 -1.22 -1.13 -9.96
C LEU A 70 -1.83 -2.26 -10.81
N LYS A 71 -1.12 -3.39 -10.92
CA LYS A 71 -1.62 -4.56 -11.64
C LYS A 71 -2.63 -5.40 -10.84
N HIS A 72 -2.41 -5.55 -9.53
CA HIS A 72 -3.13 -6.54 -8.72
C HIS A 72 -4.00 -5.94 -7.60
N SER A 73 -3.70 -4.72 -7.14
CA SER A 73 -4.32 -4.02 -6.00
C SER A 73 -4.53 -2.53 -6.27
N ALA A 74 -4.99 -2.16 -7.47
CA ALA A 74 -5.04 -0.77 -7.91
C ALA A 74 -5.97 0.14 -7.06
N VAL A 75 -6.93 -0.45 -6.35
CA VAL A 75 -7.94 0.26 -5.58
C VAL A 75 -7.66 0.13 -4.10
N ILE A 76 -7.35 1.26 -3.45
CA ILE A 76 -7.12 1.34 -2.01
C ILE A 76 -8.46 1.43 -1.26
N GLY A 77 -8.59 0.68 -0.16
CA GLY A 77 -9.80 0.64 0.65
C GLY A 77 -9.79 -0.50 1.68
N TRP A 78 -10.60 -0.37 2.73
CA TRP A 78 -10.74 -1.41 3.75
C TRP A 78 -11.21 -2.73 3.12
N GLY A 79 -10.55 -3.82 3.46
CA GLY A 79 -10.79 -5.15 2.88
C GLY A 79 -10.37 -5.30 1.41
N LYS A 80 -9.69 -4.31 0.82
CA LYS A 80 -9.23 -4.33 -0.58
C LYS A 80 -7.72 -4.24 -0.69
N ALA A 81 -7.15 -3.12 -0.23
CA ALA A 81 -5.72 -2.86 -0.22
C ALA A 81 -5.43 -1.65 0.69
N GLN A 82 -4.29 -1.69 1.36
CA GLN A 82 -3.83 -0.66 2.29
C GLN A 82 -2.59 0.02 1.73
N LEU A 83 -2.62 1.35 1.68
CA LEU A 83 -1.50 2.15 1.21
C LEU A 83 -0.68 2.66 2.40
N TYR A 84 0.61 2.35 2.36
CA TYR A 84 1.59 2.83 3.30
C TYR A 84 2.59 3.77 2.62
N LYS A 85 2.99 4.82 3.32
CA LYS A 85 4.10 5.70 2.91
C LYS A 85 5.30 5.48 3.82
N ARG A 86 6.48 5.53 3.23
CA ARG A 86 7.72 5.45 3.99
C ARG A 86 8.02 6.79 4.66
N LEU A 87 8.24 6.75 5.97
CA LEU A 87 8.82 7.83 6.75
C LEU A 87 10.04 7.25 7.46
N ASP A 88 11.22 7.81 7.18
CA ASP A 88 12.50 7.27 7.62
C ASP A 88 12.67 5.78 7.22
N SER A 89 12.58 4.88 8.20
CA SER A 89 12.70 3.42 8.04
C SER A 89 11.41 2.67 8.34
N THR A 90 10.29 3.37 8.55
CA THR A 90 8.99 2.78 8.91
C THR A 90 7.92 3.07 7.86
N TRP A 91 6.96 2.15 7.75
CA TRP A 91 5.84 2.27 6.82
C TRP A 91 4.59 2.69 7.59
N HIS A 92 4.02 3.84 7.24
CA HIS A 92 2.86 4.41 7.91
C HIS A 92 1.63 4.28 7.03
N LEU A 93 0.55 3.76 7.59
CA LEU A 93 -0.72 3.64 6.90
C LEU A 93 -1.29 5.03 6.62
N ILE A 94 -1.60 5.31 5.35
CA ILE A 94 -2.14 6.60 4.91
C ILE A 94 -3.51 6.49 4.25
N ALA A 95 -3.88 5.31 3.74
CA ALA A 95 -5.20 5.05 3.18
C ALA A 95 -5.54 3.55 3.20
N GLY A 96 -6.83 3.22 3.15
CA GLY A 96 -7.31 1.83 3.12
C GLY A 96 -7.37 1.11 4.47
N GLY A 97 -7.13 1.84 5.57
CA GLY A 97 -7.37 1.36 6.92
C GLY A 97 -8.86 1.10 7.23
N PRO A 98 -9.16 0.51 8.40
CA PRO A 98 -10.53 0.36 8.85
C PRO A 98 -11.23 1.72 8.91
N PRO A 99 -12.56 1.77 8.69
CA PRO A 99 -13.33 2.99 8.91
C PRO A 99 -13.18 3.44 10.37
N PRO A 100 -13.36 4.75 10.66
CA PRO A 100 -13.41 5.24 12.03
C PRO A 100 -14.46 4.47 12.84
N GLU A 101 -14.18 4.23 14.12
CA GLU A 101 -15.07 3.43 15.00
C GLU A 101 -16.49 4.00 15.15
N GLU A 102 -16.76 5.24 14.73
CA GLU A 102 -18.07 5.90 14.85
C GLU A 102 -19.15 5.38 13.88
N ASP A 103 -18.81 4.57 12.87
CA ASP A 103 -19.75 4.10 11.83
C ASP A 103 -20.16 2.61 11.94
N TYR A 104 -19.92 1.95 13.08
CA TYR A 104 -20.49 0.62 13.35
C TYR A 104 -21.95 0.71 13.85
N SER A 105 -22.80 1.47 13.18
CA SER A 105 -24.25 1.47 13.46
C SER A 105 -24.95 0.46 12.55
N PHE A 106 -25.32 -0.70 13.11
CA PHE A 106 -26.21 -1.68 12.50
C PHE A 106 -27.67 -1.26 12.63
#